data_AF-A0A7C1GFC3-F1
#
_entry.id   AF-A0A7C1GFC3-F1
#
_cell.length_a   1.000
_cell.length_b   1.000
_cell.length_c   1.000
_cell.angle_alpha   90.00
_cell.angle_beta   90.00
_cell.angle_gamma   90.00
#
_symmetry.space_group_name_H-M   'P 1'
#
loop_
_entity.id
_entity.type
_entity.pdbx_description
1 polymer ?
#
loop_
_entity_poly.entity_id
_entity_poly.type
_entity_poly.pdbx_seq_one_letter_code
_entity_poly.pdbx_strand_id
1 'polypeptide(L)'
;MKKNLLFLIVSVLFLGSYTLLRAQTYVGSDACSPCHSENFSDWKASGHPYKFSVIENNQPPVYPDFVTNFEDQWMDSLGDGTHTWADIAGVIGGFGWKARFVGTDGHLIGTAGSSFPDAGMGHNQINFFGGVFYGWVNYDPNDVKIYNYSCFKCHTTGGDTTGTWLSGVPGLGSFSEGGVGCEACHGPGSQHIADTLASSIDLIYEQVHLDNALGGLERYGVLQTPSNDSDDPNFMCGTCHNRGYTNKIDVSGGFVKHHEQWDEFVSGPHYDVGFTCLTCHDPHKRVIWDGDGITKNCGMCHADEVATKNHGDGATCIDCHMPFSDKSGTKRGQSGYKGDIRSHIFRITPNTESMFTEDGKWVRDDDTREASYSPAFSCLGCHNDDPDDDIPDMTLDAAAAAAKDMHEPTAVTETNDMVLGVYPNPTHGATKINFNLSRSGDVSLDIFNTTGQLVYTLKEINKSSGNQMIFWDGTSNTGANMGPGYYFIKVTSGSKTAVKKLVLMN
;
A
#
# COMPACT_ATOMS: atom_id res chain seq x y z
N MET A 1 19.28 -3.14 -81.76
CA MET A 1 18.83 -3.60 -80.42
C MET A 1 18.03 -2.46 -79.78
N LYS A 2 16.89 -2.78 -79.17
CA LYS A 2 15.79 -1.86 -78.84
C LYS A 2 16.04 -1.08 -77.54
N LYS A 3 15.77 0.24 -77.62
CA LYS A 3 15.21 1.21 -76.64
C LYS A 3 15.80 1.27 -75.22
N ASN A 4 16.47 2.40 -74.96
CA ASN A 4 16.76 2.98 -73.64
C ASN A 4 15.46 3.44 -72.95
N LEU A 5 15.26 3.05 -71.69
CA LEU A 5 14.25 3.63 -70.80
C LEU A 5 14.98 4.29 -69.62
N LEU A 6 14.88 5.61 -69.55
CA LEU A 6 15.45 6.45 -68.50
C LEU A 6 14.44 6.49 -67.33
N PHE A 7 14.78 5.96 -66.17
CA PHE A 7 14.01 6.14 -64.94
C PHE A 7 14.57 7.33 -64.16
N LEU A 8 13.79 8.40 -64.08
CA LEU A 8 14.04 9.58 -63.25
C LEU A 8 13.54 9.26 -61.84
N ILE A 9 14.45 9.04 -60.88
CA ILE A 9 14.10 8.93 -59.45
C ILE A 9 14.03 10.36 -58.90
N VAL A 10 12.82 10.82 -58.58
CA VAL A 10 12.60 12.04 -57.81
C VAL A 10 12.68 11.69 -56.33
N SER A 11 13.79 12.03 -55.68
CA SER A 11 13.94 11.91 -54.23
C SER A 11 13.22 13.08 -53.56
N VAL A 12 12.05 12.83 -52.98
CA VAL A 12 11.36 13.78 -52.08
C VAL A 12 12.05 13.69 -50.71
N LEU A 13 12.85 14.69 -50.37
CA LEU A 13 13.39 14.87 -49.02
C LEU A 13 12.27 15.37 -48.10
N PHE A 14 11.66 14.46 -47.33
CA PHE A 14 10.88 14.82 -46.16
C PHE A 14 11.83 15.31 -45.06
N LEU A 15 11.98 16.62 -44.93
CA LEU A 15 12.53 17.26 -43.72
C LEU A 15 11.44 17.19 -42.64
N GLY A 16 11.26 16.01 -42.05
CA GLY A 16 10.53 15.86 -40.80
C GLY A 16 11.29 16.57 -39.70
N SER A 17 10.66 17.56 -39.06
CA SER A 17 11.15 18.18 -37.85
C SER A 17 11.10 17.13 -36.75
N TYR A 18 12.20 16.43 -36.52
CA TYR A 18 12.35 15.63 -35.32
C TYR A 18 12.57 16.61 -34.17
N THR A 19 11.52 16.93 -33.43
CA THR A 19 11.68 17.43 -32.06
C THR A 19 12.46 16.35 -31.32
N LEU A 20 13.73 16.61 -31.04
CA LEU A 20 14.47 15.83 -30.06
C LEU A 20 13.69 15.93 -28.75
N LEU A 21 12.96 14.87 -28.40
CA LEU A 21 12.46 14.70 -27.03
C LEU A 21 13.69 14.79 -26.13
N ARG A 22 13.82 15.85 -25.34
CA ARG A 22 14.80 15.88 -24.26
C ARG A 22 14.40 14.77 -23.29
N ALA A 23 15.33 13.88 -22.95
CA ALA A 23 15.13 12.95 -21.85
C ALA A 23 14.81 13.77 -20.59
N GLN A 24 13.72 13.44 -19.90
CA GLN A 24 13.41 14.02 -18.60
C GLN A 24 14.51 13.68 -17.59
N THR A 25 14.80 14.60 -16.69
CA THR A 25 15.78 14.42 -15.61
C THR A 25 15.14 14.79 -14.28
N TYR A 26 15.60 14.13 -13.22
CA TYR A 26 15.22 14.49 -11.86
C TYR A 26 15.75 15.88 -11.51
N VAL A 27 14.92 16.69 -10.85
CA VAL A 27 15.23 18.08 -10.46
C VAL A 27 15.32 18.27 -8.94
N GLY A 28 14.92 17.26 -8.17
CA GLY A 28 14.89 17.27 -6.71
C GLY A 28 13.63 17.91 -6.15
N SER A 29 13.15 17.39 -5.03
CA SER A 29 11.90 17.83 -4.38
C SER A 29 11.87 19.33 -4.03
N ASP A 30 13.03 19.92 -3.69
CA ASP A 30 13.14 21.36 -3.39
C ASP A 30 12.73 22.26 -4.57
N ALA A 31 12.92 21.79 -5.81
CA ALA A 31 12.53 22.55 -7.00
C ALA A 31 11.00 22.67 -7.15
N CYS A 32 10.23 21.81 -6.48
CA CYS A 32 8.77 21.81 -6.49
C CYS A 32 8.17 22.87 -5.54
N SER A 33 8.88 23.19 -4.45
CA SER A 33 8.39 24.03 -3.35
C SER A 33 7.89 25.43 -3.77
N PRO A 34 8.57 26.18 -4.67
CA PRO A 34 8.12 27.51 -5.08
C PRO A 34 6.72 27.57 -5.71
N CYS A 35 6.27 26.48 -6.34
CA CYS A 35 4.97 26.39 -6.99
C CYS A 35 3.95 25.58 -6.15
N HIS A 36 4.43 24.60 -5.38
CA HIS A 36 3.60 23.63 -4.62
C HIS A 36 3.86 23.70 -3.11
N SER A 37 3.96 24.91 -2.57
CA SER A 37 4.38 25.14 -1.17
C SER A 37 3.58 24.39 -0.10
N GLU A 38 2.26 24.25 -0.26
CA GLU A 38 1.40 23.52 0.69
C GLU A 38 1.71 22.02 0.70
N ASN A 39 1.61 21.36 -0.46
CA ASN A 39 1.94 19.94 -0.60
C ASN A 39 3.39 19.65 -0.19
N PHE A 40 4.33 20.55 -0.50
CA PHE A 40 5.73 20.40 -0.09
C PHE A 40 5.88 20.46 1.43
N SER A 41 5.18 21.37 2.10
CA SER A 41 5.17 21.48 3.56
C SER A 41 4.57 20.22 4.21
N ASP A 42 3.44 19.73 3.68
CA ASP A 42 2.80 18.51 4.16
C ASP A 42 3.72 17.29 3.98
N TRP A 43 4.33 17.16 2.79
CA TRP A 43 5.30 16.10 2.49
C TRP A 43 6.51 16.15 3.43
N LYS A 44 7.09 17.33 3.67
CA LYS A 44 8.20 17.52 4.62
C LYS A 44 7.83 17.16 6.07
N ALA A 45 6.55 17.26 6.42
CA ALA A 45 6.02 16.83 7.71
C ALA A 45 5.62 15.34 7.75
N SER A 46 5.78 14.61 6.64
CA SER A 46 5.59 13.16 6.55
C SER A 46 6.88 12.38 6.79
N GLY A 47 6.78 11.05 6.88
CA GLY A 47 7.95 10.16 7.01
C GLY A 47 8.61 9.79 5.68
N HIS A 48 8.01 10.08 4.52
CA HIS A 48 8.53 9.74 3.20
C HIS A 48 9.90 10.39 2.87
N PRO A 49 10.13 11.71 3.11
CA PRO A 49 11.42 12.35 2.85
C PRO A 49 12.58 11.73 3.64
N TYR A 50 12.28 11.06 4.75
CA TYR A 50 13.27 10.60 5.72
C TYR A 50 13.41 9.08 5.73
N LYS A 51 12.91 8.38 4.70
CA LYS A 51 13.14 6.93 4.56
C LYS A 51 14.61 6.60 4.36
N PHE A 52 15.36 7.50 3.72
CA PHE A 52 16.81 7.45 3.70
C PHE A 52 17.41 8.86 3.75
N SER A 53 18.34 9.07 4.66
CA SER A 53 19.12 10.30 4.75
C SER A 53 20.58 9.99 4.48
N VAL A 54 21.14 10.64 3.45
CA VAL A 54 22.59 10.60 3.19
C VAL A 54 23.29 11.44 4.25
N ILE A 55 24.37 10.91 4.82
CA ILE A 55 25.15 11.64 5.82
C ILE A 55 26.15 12.55 5.12
N GLU A 56 26.10 13.83 5.47
CA GLU A 56 27.01 14.85 4.98
C GLU A 56 27.80 15.46 6.13
N ASN A 57 29.08 15.74 5.89
CA ASN A 57 29.97 16.40 6.86
C ASN A 57 30.04 15.72 8.24
N ASN A 58 29.84 14.40 8.28
CA ASN A 58 29.80 13.60 9.50
C ASN A 58 28.82 14.17 10.54
N GLN A 59 27.63 14.62 10.10
CA GLN A 59 26.58 15.12 10.98
C GLN A 59 25.35 14.20 10.95
N PRO A 60 24.62 14.07 12.07
CA PRO A 60 23.35 13.34 12.09
C PRO A 60 22.32 13.95 11.12
N PRO A 61 21.33 13.16 10.66
CA PRO A 61 20.21 13.68 9.90
C PRO A 61 19.41 14.70 10.71
N VAL A 62 18.80 15.66 10.02
CA VAL A 62 17.89 16.65 10.62
C VAL A 62 16.45 16.24 10.36
N TYR A 63 15.65 16.22 11.43
CA TYR A 63 14.22 15.92 11.39
C TYR A 63 13.42 17.13 11.86
N PRO A 64 12.12 17.24 11.51
CA PRO A 64 11.27 18.31 12.02
C PRO A 64 11.18 18.29 13.55
N ASP A 65 11.15 19.46 14.19
CA ASP A 65 11.21 19.63 15.65
C ASP A 65 10.10 18.90 16.43
N PHE A 66 8.96 18.63 15.80
CA PHE A 66 7.86 17.88 16.42
C PHE A 66 8.12 16.37 16.50
N VAL A 67 9.14 15.86 15.81
CA VAL A 67 9.47 14.44 15.73
C VAL A 67 10.39 14.08 16.90
N THR A 68 9.91 13.21 17.77
CA THR A 68 10.71 12.73 18.91
C THR A 68 11.69 11.65 18.48
N ASN A 69 12.97 11.99 18.42
CA ASN A 69 14.02 11.11 17.92
C ASN A 69 15.06 10.67 18.95
N PHE A 70 14.87 10.87 20.26
CA PHE A 70 15.83 10.41 21.28
C PHE A 70 17.28 10.83 20.96
N GLU A 71 17.48 12.13 20.70
CA GLU A 71 18.76 12.70 20.23
C GLU A 71 19.94 12.20 21.09
N ASP A 72 19.80 12.26 22.41
CA ASP A 72 20.81 11.81 23.39
C ASP A 72 21.17 10.31 23.33
N GLN A 73 20.35 9.47 22.68
CA GLN A 73 20.53 8.00 22.68
C GLN A 73 21.23 7.47 21.43
N TRP A 74 21.19 8.19 20.30
CA TRP A 74 21.84 7.74 19.07
C TRP A 74 22.38 8.85 18.18
N MET A 75 21.87 10.08 18.28
CA MET A 75 22.33 11.16 17.41
C MET A 75 23.68 11.74 17.86
N ASP A 76 24.07 11.56 19.13
CA ASP A 76 25.36 12.04 19.64
C ASP A 76 26.52 11.02 19.58
N SER A 77 26.24 9.73 19.76
CA SER A 77 27.28 8.70 19.88
C SER A 77 26.90 7.32 19.36
N LEU A 78 25.76 7.20 18.64
CA LEU A 78 25.18 5.92 18.21
C LEU A 78 25.06 4.88 19.36
N GLY A 79 24.91 5.37 20.60
CA GLY A 79 24.70 4.56 21.80
C GLY A 79 25.89 4.56 22.75
N ASP A 80 27.05 4.04 22.32
CA ASP A 80 28.21 3.81 23.20
C ASP A 80 29.54 4.40 22.72
N GLY A 81 29.54 5.11 21.60
CA GLY A 81 30.72 5.75 21.03
C GLY A 81 31.67 4.80 20.28
N THR A 82 31.27 3.54 20.02
CA THR A 82 32.04 2.62 19.17
C THR A 82 32.07 3.03 17.70
N HIS A 83 31.03 3.75 17.27
CA HIS A 83 30.91 4.34 15.94
C HIS A 83 30.67 5.84 16.07
N THR A 84 31.16 6.58 15.10
CA THR A 84 30.93 8.01 14.95
C THR A 84 30.20 8.30 13.65
N TRP A 85 29.69 9.51 13.47
CA TRP A 85 29.13 9.92 12.18
C TRP A 85 30.15 9.90 11.02
N ALA A 86 31.45 9.79 11.29
CA ALA A 86 32.45 9.56 10.25
C ALA A 86 32.41 8.14 9.67
N ASP A 87 31.83 7.19 10.40
CA ASP A 87 31.70 5.80 9.98
C ASP A 87 30.42 5.55 9.17
N ILE A 88 29.47 6.50 9.19
CA ILE A 88 28.12 6.36 8.63
C ILE A 88 28.01 7.09 7.28
N ALA A 89 27.55 6.38 6.26
CA ALA A 89 27.21 6.95 4.95
C ALA A 89 25.73 7.31 4.83
N GLY A 90 24.85 6.64 5.57
CA GLY A 90 23.41 6.89 5.51
C GLY A 90 22.61 6.32 6.66
N VAL A 91 21.42 6.88 6.88
CA VAL A 91 20.45 6.43 7.89
C VAL A 91 19.16 6.03 7.19
N ILE A 92 18.68 4.82 7.47
CA ILE A 92 17.39 4.32 7.00
C ILE A 92 16.36 4.56 8.11
N GLY A 93 15.35 5.39 7.83
CA GLY A 93 14.30 5.75 8.79
C GLY A 93 14.75 6.81 9.80
N GLY A 94 14.36 6.65 11.06
CA GLY A 94 14.64 7.61 12.13
C GLY A 94 13.67 8.80 12.20
N PHE A 95 12.53 8.75 11.49
CA PHE A 95 11.46 9.74 11.63
C PHE A 95 10.47 9.27 12.72
N GLY A 96 10.81 9.50 14.00
CA GLY A 96 10.02 9.15 15.20
C GLY A 96 9.73 7.66 15.35
N TRP A 97 10.37 6.85 14.51
CA TRP A 97 10.25 5.42 14.43
C TRP A 97 11.54 4.86 13.84
N LYS A 98 12.14 3.91 14.57
CA LYS A 98 13.29 3.06 14.23
C LYS A 98 14.29 3.60 13.19
N ALA A 99 15.58 3.61 13.55
CA ALA A 99 16.65 3.89 12.60
C ALA A 99 17.58 2.67 12.38
N ARG A 100 18.14 2.57 11.18
CA ARG A 100 19.25 1.67 10.84
C ARG A 100 20.37 2.44 10.15
N PHE A 101 21.59 1.90 10.20
CA PHE A 101 22.80 2.62 9.81
C PHE A 101 23.54 1.90 8.69
N VAL A 102 23.90 2.65 7.65
CA VAL A 102 24.73 2.20 6.53
C VAL A 102 26.13 2.76 6.74
N GLY A 103 27.13 1.89 6.80
CA GLY A 103 28.53 2.27 6.95
C GLY A 103 29.12 2.87 5.67
N THR A 104 30.27 3.52 5.79
CA THR A 104 31.04 4.07 4.64
C THR A 104 31.62 3.00 3.70
N ASP A 105 31.43 1.73 4.02
CA ASP A 105 31.70 0.57 3.18
C ASP A 105 30.47 0.10 2.37
N GLY A 106 29.33 0.80 2.49
CA GLY A 106 28.07 0.50 1.81
C GLY A 106 27.26 -0.65 2.43
N HIS A 107 27.74 -1.27 3.51
CA HIS A 107 27.01 -2.33 4.22
C HIS A 107 26.18 -1.73 5.36
N LEU A 108 25.09 -2.39 5.73
CA LEU A 108 24.46 -2.10 7.02
C LEU A 108 25.45 -2.53 8.11
N ILE A 109 25.63 -1.66 9.10
CA ILE A 109 26.54 -1.91 10.23
C ILE A 109 26.20 -3.25 10.89
N GLY A 110 27.20 -3.95 11.42
CA GLY A 110 27.01 -5.19 12.17
C GLY A 110 26.50 -6.39 11.37
N THR A 111 26.21 -6.23 10.08
CA THR A 111 25.82 -7.34 9.19
C THR A 111 27.05 -8.03 8.61
N ALA A 112 26.87 -9.26 8.10
CA ALA A 112 27.98 -10.03 7.55
C ALA A 112 28.65 -9.29 6.39
N GLY A 113 29.98 -9.20 6.42
CA GLY A 113 30.77 -8.49 5.41
C GLY A 113 30.95 -6.99 5.68
N SER A 114 30.25 -6.41 6.66
CA SER A 114 30.52 -5.03 7.08
C SER A 114 31.90 -4.92 7.76
N SER A 115 32.60 -3.84 7.43
CA SER A 115 33.84 -3.37 8.06
C SER A 115 33.58 -2.76 9.44
N PHE A 116 32.31 -2.48 9.76
CA PHE A 116 31.85 -1.88 11.01
C PHE A 116 31.11 -2.95 11.82
N PRO A 117 31.79 -3.66 12.74
CA PRO A 117 31.18 -4.75 13.49
C PRO A 117 30.13 -4.25 14.49
N ASP A 118 29.20 -5.14 14.86
CA ASP A 118 28.34 -4.93 16.02
C ASP A 118 29.17 -5.12 17.30
N ALA A 119 29.10 -4.17 18.23
CA ALA A 119 29.79 -4.24 19.51
C ALA A 119 29.06 -5.14 20.54
N GLY A 120 28.05 -5.90 20.09
CA GLY A 120 27.27 -6.81 20.93
C GLY A 120 26.01 -6.20 21.52
N MET A 121 25.64 -4.97 21.13
CA MET A 121 24.41 -4.30 21.56
C MET A 121 23.38 -4.13 20.44
N GLY A 122 23.70 -4.54 19.20
CA GLY A 122 22.81 -4.35 18.07
C GLY A 122 22.91 -2.97 17.44
N HIS A 123 24.12 -2.43 17.27
CA HIS A 123 24.38 -1.07 16.76
C HIS A 123 24.02 -0.82 15.29
N ASN A 124 23.11 -1.61 14.76
CA ASN A 124 22.62 -1.46 13.40
C ASN A 124 21.12 -1.21 13.34
N GLN A 125 20.40 -1.35 14.47
CA GLN A 125 19.02 -0.95 14.58
C GLN A 125 18.69 -0.44 15.98
N ILE A 126 18.21 0.79 16.05
CA ILE A 126 17.62 1.38 17.25
C ILE A 126 16.11 1.41 17.11
N ASN A 127 15.37 0.94 18.12
CA ASN A 127 13.92 0.93 18.13
C ASN A 127 13.36 1.99 19.08
N PHE A 128 12.44 2.78 18.54
CA PHE A 128 11.67 3.76 19.30
C PHE A 128 10.35 4.01 18.57
N PHE A 129 9.31 4.39 19.31
CA PHE A 129 8.00 4.73 18.74
C PHE A 129 7.19 5.54 19.74
N GLY A 130 6.52 6.60 19.27
CA GLY A 130 5.57 7.36 20.08
C GLY A 130 6.18 7.96 21.36
N GLY A 131 7.42 8.43 21.29
CA GLY A 131 8.13 8.98 22.45
C GLY A 131 8.58 7.94 23.48
N VAL A 132 8.54 6.64 23.15
CA VAL A 132 9.10 5.56 23.98
C VAL A 132 10.29 4.90 23.29
N PHE A 133 11.38 4.73 24.05
CA PHE A 133 12.60 4.05 23.62
C PHE A 133 12.51 2.55 23.93
N TYR A 134 12.80 1.71 22.94
CA TYR A 134 12.73 0.25 23.04
C TYR A 134 14.10 -0.43 22.94
N GLY A 135 15.20 0.33 22.91
CA GLY A 135 16.55 -0.22 22.91
C GLY A 135 17.15 -0.46 21.52
N TRP A 136 18.42 -0.82 21.55
CA TRP A 136 19.19 -1.30 20.40
C TRP A 136 19.01 -2.81 20.21
N VAL A 137 18.98 -3.27 18.96
CA VAL A 137 18.79 -4.68 18.60
C VAL A 137 19.60 -5.08 17.38
N ASN A 138 20.06 -6.32 17.35
CA ASN A 138 20.75 -6.88 16.19
C ASN A 138 19.79 -7.08 15.02
N TYR A 139 20.09 -6.45 13.88
CA TYR A 139 19.42 -6.67 12.61
C TYR A 139 20.26 -7.60 11.72
N ASP A 140 19.74 -8.82 11.49
CA ASP A 140 20.29 -9.83 10.57
C ASP A 140 21.83 -9.94 10.55
N PRO A 141 22.50 -10.19 11.69
CA PRO A 141 23.98 -10.13 11.78
C PRO A 141 24.69 -11.19 10.93
N ASN A 142 23.99 -12.26 10.56
CA ASN A 142 24.53 -13.35 9.73
C ASN A 142 24.30 -13.14 8.22
N ASP A 143 23.48 -12.15 7.84
CA ASP A 143 23.17 -11.87 6.45
C ASP A 143 24.10 -10.78 5.91
N VAL A 144 24.42 -10.85 4.62
CA VAL A 144 25.09 -9.74 3.93
C VAL A 144 24.03 -8.73 3.51
N LYS A 145 24.01 -7.55 4.13
CA LYS A 145 23.07 -6.47 3.78
C LYS A 145 23.83 -5.28 3.22
N ILE A 146 23.76 -5.11 1.89
CA ILE A 146 24.38 -4.00 1.18
C ILE A 146 23.29 -2.99 0.79
N TYR A 147 23.55 -1.70 0.99
CA TYR A 147 22.63 -0.64 0.59
C TYR A 147 22.75 -0.36 -0.91
N ASN A 148 22.03 -1.16 -1.69
CA ASN A 148 21.97 -1.11 -3.16
C ASN A 148 20.53 -0.93 -3.67
N TYR A 149 20.29 -1.15 -4.97
CA TYR A 149 18.97 -1.01 -5.59
C TYR A 149 17.83 -1.76 -4.87
N SER A 150 18.11 -2.90 -4.24
CA SER A 150 17.09 -3.63 -3.45
C SER A 150 16.54 -2.84 -2.26
N CYS A 151 17.31 -1.85 -1.77
CA CYS A 151 16.90 -0.88 -0.76
C CYS A 151 16.37 0.42 -1.40
N PHE A 152 17.06 0.91 -2.45
CA PHE A 152 16.74 2.19 -3.10
C PHE A 152 15.30 2.25 -3.61
N LYS A 153 14.83 1.15 -4.19
CA LYS A 153 13.50 1.07 -4.81
C LYS A 153 12.36 1.53 -3.89
N CYS A 154 12.52 1.42 -2.57
CA CYS A 154 11.51 1.87 -1.60
C CYS A 154 11.94 3.08 -0.76
N HIS A 155 13.23 3.42 -0.74
CA HIS A 155 13.80 4.36 0.23
C HIS A 155 14.45 5.59 -0.39
N THR A 156 14.49 5.69 -1.73
CA THR A 156 15.13 6.79 -2.46
C THR A 156 14.28 7.19 -3.67
N THR A 157 14.67 8.27 -4.35
CA THR A 157 14.03 8.75 -5.58
C THR A 157 15.00 8.66 -6.75
N GLY A 158 14.53 8.19 -7.89
CA GLY A 158 15.30 8.04 -9.12
C GLY A 158 16.39 6.97 -9.02
N GLY A 159 16.09 5.86 -8.33
CA GLY A 159 17.04 4.77 -8.15
C GLY A 159 17.42 4.08 -9.46
N ASP A 160 18.70 3.71 -9.60
CA ASP A 160 19.25 3.00 -10.76
C ASP A 160 20.27 1.95 -10.31
N THR A 161 20.35 0.84 -11.04
CA THR A 161 21.29 -0.26 -10.73
C THR A 161 22.74 0.04 -11.13
N THR A 162 22.96 1.09 -11.91
CA THR A 162 24.27 1.48 -12.45
C THR A 162 24.96 2.54 -11.58
N GLY A 163 26.28 2.54 -11.63
CA GLY A 163 27.11 3.49 -10.90
C GLY A 163 27.24 3.17 -9.41
N THR A 164 27.46 4.21 -8.62
CA THR A 164 27.48 4.16 -7.15
C THR A 164 27.05 5.50 -6.56
N TRP A 165 26.20 5.46 -5.54
CA TRP A 165 25.85 6.61 -4.72
C TRP A 165 26.94 6.92 -3.69
N LEU A 166 27.76 5.92 -3.33
CA LEU A 166 28.83 6.06 -2.35
C LEU A 166 30.19 6.04 -3.04
N SER A 167 30.82 7.21 -3.10
CA SER A 167 32.13 7.37 -3.74
C SER A 167 33.16 6.40 -3.15
N GLY A 168 33.84 5.66 -4.02
CA GLY A 168 34.85 4.66 -3.64
C GLY A 168 34.32 3.25 -3.38
N VAL A 169 33.00 3.05 -3.32
CA VAL A 169 32.38 1.72 -3.19
C VAL A 169 31.67 1.34 -4.49
N PRO A 170 32.26 0.51 -5.36
CA PRO A 170 31.70 0.23 -6.68
C PRO A 170 30.46 -0.66 -6.61
N GLY A 171 29.52 -0.48 -7.55
CA GLY A 171 28.44 -1.43 -7.80
C GLY A 171 27.25 -1.34 -6.85
N LEU A 172 27.11 -0.26 -6.07
CA LEU A 172 25.92 -0.04 -5.25
C LEU A 172 24.71 0.39 -6.07
N GLY A 173 24.91 0.94 -7.27
CA GLY A 173 23.86 1.67 -7.99
C GLY A 173 23.78 3.13 -7.52
N SER A 174 22.90 3.93 -8.11
CA SER A 174 22.77 5.37 -7.84
C SER A 174 21.32 5.77 -7.60
N PHE A 175 21.10 6.97 -7.09
CA PHE A 175 19.78 7.58 -6.96
C PHE A 175 19.91 9.11 -7.09
N SER A 176 18.79 9.81 -7.34
CA SER A 176 18.76 11.26 -7.54
C SER A 176 18.55 12.02 -6.23
N GLU A 177 17.73 11.49 -5.32
CA GLU A 177 17.46 12.08 -4.01
C GLU A 177 17.29 10.97 -2.96
N GLY A 178 17.79 11.20 -1.74
CA GLY A 178 17.56 10.31 -0.60
C GLY A 178 16.15 10.48 -0.04
N GLY A 179 15.49 9.38 0.30
CA GLY A 179 14.08 9.40 0.70
C GLY A 179 13.12 9.31 -0.48
N VAL A 180 11.84 9.15 -0.15
CA VAL A 180 10.75 9.12 -1.14
C VAL A 180 10.30 10.57 -1.35
N GLY A 181 10.86 11.19 -2.39
CA GLY A 181 10.64 12.57 -2.80
C GLY A 181 9.45 12.73 -3.74
N CYS A 182 9.20 13.97 -4.19
CA CYS A 182 8.10 14.29 -5.10
C CYS A 182 8.16 13.42 -6.37
N GLU A 183 9.36 13.29 -6.93
CA GLU A 183 9.59 12.63 -8.22
C GLU A 183 9.56 11.10 -8.13
N ALA A 184 9.53 10.52 -6.92
CA ALA A 184 9.33 9.07 -6.75
C ALA A 184 7.88 8.66 -7.10
N CYS A 185 6.93 9.58 -6.94
CA CYS A 185 5.52 9.38 -7.30
C CYS A 185 5.13 10.11 -8.59
N HIS A 186 5.82 11.20 -8.93
CA HIS A 186 5.50 12.05 -10.09
C HIS A 186 6.44 11.87 -11.29
N GLY A 187 7.46 11.02 -11.18
CA GLY A 187 8.51 10.92 -12.18
C GLY A 187 9.37 12.19 -12.30
N PRO A 188 10.34 12.21 -13.23
CA PRO A 188 11.30 13.29 -13.34
C PRO A 188 10.68 14.60 -13.86
N GLY A 189 10.78 15.68 -13.07
CA GLY A 189 10.04 16.92 -13.25
C GLY A 189 10.66 17.94 -14.21
N SER A 190 11.81 17.67 -14.86
CA SER A 190 12.52 18.70 -15.65
C SER A 190 11.69 19.34 -16.75
N GLN A 191 10.80 18.56 -17.39
CA GLN A 191 9.91 19.09 -18.43
C GLN A 191 8.77 19.88 -17.80
N HIS A 192 8.17 19.36 -16.74
CA HIS A 192 7.11 20.03 -16.01
C HIS A 192 7.56 21.39 -15.45
N ILE A 193 8.79 21.51 -14.95
CA ILE A 193 9.33 22.81 -14.52
C ILE A 193 9.44 23.80 -15.70
N ALA A 194 9.76 23.30 -16.89
CA ALA A 194 9.95 24.15 -18.07
C ALA A 194 8.64 24.63 -18.69
N ASP A 195 7.57 23.81 -18.67
CA ASP A 195 6.30 24.11 -19.35
C ASP A 195 5.09 24.28 -18.41
N THR A 196 5.21 23.89 -17.14
CA THR A 196 4.18 23.91 -16.09
C THR A 196 2.91 23.11 -16.41
N LEU A 197 3.00 22.12 -17.31
CA LEU A 197 1.86 21.29 -17.71
C LEU A 197 1.78 20.01 -16.88
N ALA A 198 0.59 19.69 -16.36
CA ALA A 198 0.34 18.42 -15.67
C ALA A 198 0.57 17.20 -16.58
N SER A 199 0.34 17.34 -17.89
CA SER A 199 0.61 16.27 -18.87
C SER A 199 2.11 15.96 -19.08
N SER A 200 3.00 16.77 -18.49
CA SER A 200 4.45 16.55 -18.52
C SER A 200 4.95 15.73 -17.32
N ILE A 201 4.04 15.31 -16.45
CA ILE A 201 4.27 14.40 -15.32
C ILE A 201 3.81 13.00 -15.71
N ASP A 202 4.62 11.99 -15.39
CA ASP A 202 4.32 10.57 -15.63
C ASP A 202 4.38 9.84 -14.28
N LEU A 203 3.22 9.55 -13.70
CA LEU A 203 3.12 9.00 -12.33
C LEU A 203 3.57 7.53 -12.22
N ILE A 204 3.78 6.85 -13.35
CA ILE A 204 4.21 5.43 -13.36
C ILE A 204 5.65 5.32 -13.93
N TYR A 205 6.35 6.45 -14.07
CA TYR A 205 7.66 6.50 -14.71
C TYR A 205 8.68 5.53 -14.08
N GLU A 206 8.86 5.53 -12.76
CA GLU A 206 9.82 4.64 -12.10
C GLU A 206 9.40 3.15 -12.21
N GLN A 207 8.10 2.88 -12.19
CA GLN A 207 7.57 1.53 -12.03
C GLN A 207 7.64 0.68 -13.29
N VAL A 208 7.64 1.31 -14.47
CA VAL A 208 7.74 0.60 -15.76
C VAL A 208 9.17 0.15 -16.05
N HIS A 209 10.20 0.82 -15.53
CA HIS A 209 11.57 0.65 -16.02
C HIS A 209 12.37 -0.49 -15.36
N LEU A 210 12.17 -0.79 -14.07
CA LEU A 210 13.04 -1.73 -13.35
C LEU A 210 12.29 -2.74 -12.46
N ASP A 211 11.27 -2.32 -11.71
CA ASP A 211 10.57 -3.19 -10.76
C ASP A 211 9.68 -4.25 -11.44
N ASN A 212 9.03 -3.92 -12.54
CA ASN A 212 8.28 -4.91 -13.35
C ASN A 212 9.18 -5.98 -13.95
N ALA A 213 10.47 -5.68 -14.18
CA ALA A 213 11.44 -6.67 -14.63
C ALA A 213 11.84 -7.66 -13.51
N LEU A 214 11.52 -7.36 -12.25
CA LEU A 214 11.82 -8.18 -11.08
C LEU A 214 10.66 -9.07 -10.62
N GLY A 215 9.52 -9.04 -11.32
CA GLY A 215 8.38 -9.92 -11.05
C GLY A 215 7.04 -9.21 -10.99
N GLY A 216 7.03 -7.91 -10.62
CA GLY A 216 5.85 -7.04 -10.49
C GLY A 216 4.80 -7.54 -9.48
N LEU A 217 3.93 -6.65 -9.00
CA LEU A 217 2.95 -6.96 -7.95
C LEU A 217 2.01 -8.10 -8.37
N GLU A 218 1.86 -9.17 -7.59
CA GLU A 218 1.03 -10.33 -7.92
C GLU A 218 -0.17 -10.46 -6.98
N ARG A 219 -1.35 -10.79 -7.53
CA ARG A 219 -2.59 -11.07 -6.80
C ARG A 219 -3.25 -12.37 -7.28
N TYR A 220 -3.42 -13.36 -6.40
CA TYR A 220 -4.02 -14.69 -6.66
C TYR A 220 -3.62 -15.35 -8.00
N GLY A 221 -2.33 -15.44 -8.28
CA GLY A 221 -1.72 -15.97 -9.50
C GLY A 221 -1.68 -15.00 -10.69
N VAL A 222 -2.11 -13.75 -10.50
CA VAL A 222 -2.20 -12.74 -11.58
C VAL A 222 -1.23 -11.61 -11.33
N LEU A 223 -0.25 -11.46 -12.21
CA LEU A 223 0.61 -10.28 -12.25
C LEU A 223 -0.23 -9.03 -12.53
N GLN A 224 -0.19 -8.08 -11.61
CA GLN A 224 -0.75 -6.75 -11.79
C GLN A 224 0.18 -5.96 -12.70
N THR A 225 -0.40 -5.34 -13.72
CA THR A 225 0.30 -4.39 -14.58
C THR A 225 -0.29 -3.02 -14.32
N PRO A 226 0.54 -1.96 -14.27
CA PRO A 226 0.02 -0.62 -14.11
C PRO A 226 -0.95 -0.30 -15.24
N SER A 227 -2.02 0.42 -14.92
CA SER A 227 -2.94 0.92 -15.92
C SER A 227 -2.21 1.77 -16.97
N ASN A 228 -2.61 1.60 -18.23
CA ASN A 228 -2.02 2.28 -19.39
C ASN A 228 -2.40 3.77 -19.49
N ASP A 229 -3.18 4.30 -18.55
CA ASP A 229 -3.49 5.72 -18.40
C ASP A 229 -2.58 6.46 -17.39
N SER A 230 -1.53 5.79 -16.89
CA SER A 230 -0.54 6.37 -15.96
C SER A 230 -1.11 6.86 -14.61
N ASP A 231 -2.32 6.45 -14.22
CA ASP A 231 -2.95 6.87 -12.94
C ASP A 231 -3.39 5.65 -12.11
N ASP A 232 -2.41 4.87 -11.64
CA ASP A 232 -2.64 3.71 -10.77
C ASP A 232 -1.93 3.87 -9.42
N PRO A 233 -2.51 4.65 -8.49
CA PRO A 233 -1.90 4.89 -7.19
C PRO A 233 -1.81 3.64 -6.32
N ASN A 234 -2.68 2.65 -6.52
CA ASN A 234 -2.59 1.37 -5.80
C ASN A 234 -1.35 0.59 -6.22
N PHE A 235 -1.15 0.51 -7.53
CA PHE A 235 0.04 -0.12 -8.07
C PHE A 235 1.29 0.62 -7.59
N MET A 236 1.33 1.95 -7.71
CA MET A 236 2.46 2.81 -7.29
C MET A 236 2.77 2.75 -5.79
N CYS A 237 1.77 2.76 -4.90
CA CYS A 237 2.03 2.59 -3.47
C CYS A 237 2.50 1.15 -3.18
N GLY A 238 1.92 0.17 -3.88
CA GLY A 238 2.22 -1.25 -3.67
C GLY A 238 3.67 -1.59 -3.88
N THR A 239 4.36 -0.94 -4.80
CA THR A 239 5.78 -1.14 -5.19
C THR A 239 6.74 -1.06 -3.99
N CYS A 240 6.39 -0.20 -3.03
CA CYS A 240 7.15 0.02 -1.81
C CYS A 240 6.51 -0.62 -0.58
N HIS A 241 5.18 -0.72 -0.56
CA HIS A 241 4.38 -1.26 0.54
C HIS A 241 4.05 -2.76 0.37
N ASN A 242 4.92 -3.48 -0.33
CA ASN A 242 4.94 -4.93 -0.47
C ASN A 242 6.35 -5.44 -0.15
N ARG A 243 6.47 -6.74 0.12
CA ARG A 243 7.76 -7.36 0.44
C ARG A 243 8.26 -8.33 -0.62
N GLY A 244 7.36 -9.14 -1.16
CA GLY A 244 7.69 -10.27 -2.02
C GLY A 244 7.14 -10.17 -3.43
N TYR A 245 6.35 -9.14 -3.74
CA TYR A 245 5.49 -9.08 -4.92
C TYR A 245 4.64 -10.36 -5.08
N THR A 246 4.18 -10.93 -3.97
CA THR A 246 3.34 -12.13 -3.94
C THR A 246 2.10 -11.82 -3.13
N ASN A 247 0.96 -12.40 -3.48
CA ASN A 247 -0.30 -12.15 -2.76
C ASN A 247 -0.38 -12.74 -1.33
N LYS A 248 0.70 -13.30 -0.80
CA LYS A 248 0.72 -13.87 0.55
C LYS A 248 1.28 -12.85 1.51
N ILE A 249 0.55 -12.61 2.59
CA ILE A 249 0.96 -11.72 3.68
C ILE A 249 1.99 -12.46 4.55
N ASP A 250 3.26 -12.04 4.49
CA ASP A 250 4.36 -12.68 5.23
C ASP A 250 4.20 -12.52 6.75
N VAL A 251 4.54 -13.57 7.50
CA VAL A 251 4.54 -13.59 8.97
C VAL A 251 5.92 -13.99 9.50
N SER A 252 6.34 -13.35 10.59
CA SER A 252 7.55 -13.75 11.32
C SER A 252 7.48 -13.37 12.80
N GLY A 253 7.89 -14.31 13.66
CA GLY A 253 7.92 -14.08 15.10
C GLY A 253 6.55 -13.77 15.70
N GLY A 254 5.48 -14.33 15.12
CA GLY A 254 4.10 -14.16 15.55
C GLY A 254 3.46 -12.83 15.17
N PHE A 255 4.01 -12.10 14.19
CA PHE A 255 3.43 -10.86 13.68
C PHE A 255 3.51 -10.85 12.15
N VAL A 256 2.59 -10.13 11.50
CA VAL A 256 2.76 -9.77 10.10
C VAL A 256 4.04 -8.94 9.95
N LYS A 257 4.81 -9.17 8.89
CA LYS A 257 6.05 -8.45 8.65
C LYS A 257 5.76 -7.02 8.19
N HIS A 258 6.69 -6.11 8.38
CA HIS A 258 6.59 -4.78 7.77
C HIS A 258 6.60 -4.85 6.24
N HIS A 259 6.01 -3.83 5.60
CA HIS A 259 5.84 -3.70 4.14
C HIS A 259 4.90 -4.74 3.55
N GLU A 260 3.81 -5.04 4.25
CA GLU A 260 2.74 -5.93 3.75
C GLU A 260 1.42 -5.16 3.57
N GLN A 261 1.37 -3.85 3.83
CA GLN A 261 0.10 -3.10 3.84
C GLN A 261 -0.64 -3.16 2.50
N TRP A 262 0.10 -3.26 1.39
CA TRP A 262 -0.50 -3.50 0.09
C TRP A 262 -1.11 -4.91 0.02
N ASP A 263 -0.33 -5.94 0.36
CA ASP A 263 -0.78 -7.34 0.36
C ASP A 263 -2.01 -7.54 1.25
N GLU A 264 -2.03 -6.92 2.44
CA GLU A 264 -3.15 -6.90 3.36
C GLU A 264 -4.40 -6.23 2.76
N PHE A 265 -4.23 -5.05 2.15
CA PHE A 265 -5.32 -4.28 1.58
C PHE A 265 -5.96 -5.00 0.38
N VAL A 266 -5.14 -5.57 -0.50
CA VAL A 266 -5.62 -6.24 -1.71
C VAL A 266 -6.25 -7.61 -1.45
N SER A 267 -6.03 -8.21 -0.28
CA SER A 267 -6.78 -9.39 0.18
C SER A 267 -8.18 -9.04 0.71
N GLY A 268 -8.50 -7.75 0.86
CA GLY A 268 -9.72 -7.30 1.52
C GLY A 268 -10.86 -6.85 0.57
N PRO A 269 -12.12 -6.86 1.06
CA PRO A 269 -13.28 -6.39 0.30
C PRO A 269 -13.22 -4.93 -0.15
N HIS A 270 -12.49 -4.07 0.55
CA HIS A 270 -12.30 -2.67 0.15
C HIS A 270 -11.62 -2.57 -1.23
N TYR A 271 -10.60 -3.39 -1.47
CA TYR A 271 -9.97 -3.47 -2.78
C TYR A 271 -10.91 -4.02 -3.85
N ASP A 272 -11.70 -5.06 -3.52
CA ASP A 272 -12.62 -5.69 -4.46
C ASP A 272 -13.74 -4.76 -4.98
N VAL A 273 -14.11 -3.74 -4.19
CA VAL A 273 -15.05 -2.70 -4.61
C VAL A 273 -14.39 -1.50 -5.29
N GLY A 274 -13.08 -1.58 -5.56
CA GLY A 274 -12.32 -0.60 -6.33
C GLY A 274 -11.75 0.54 -5.48
N PHE A 275 -11.60 0.38 -4.16
CA PHE A 275 -10.91 1.38 -3.37
C PHE A 275 -9.41 1.37 -3.64
N THR A 276 -8.83 2.54 -3.45
CA THR A 276 -7.38 2.76 -3.49
C THR A 276 -6.85 3.25 -2.17
N CYS A 277 -5.52 3.22 -1.98
CA CYS A 277 -4.86 3.87 -0.85
C CYS A 277 -5.35 5.33 -0.70
N LEU A 278 -5.48 6.04 -1.83
CA LEU A 278 -5.92 7.44 -1.88
C LEU A 278 -7.42 7.65 -1.65
N THR A 279 -8.20 6.56 -1.57
CA THR A 279 -9.60 6.65 -1.16
C THR A 279 -9.72 7.11 0.29
N CYS A 280 -8.76 6.74 1.14
CA CYS A 280 -8.75 7.07 2.56
C CYS A 280 -7.55 7.93 2.98
N HIS A 281 -6.48 7.97 2.18
CA HIS A 281 -5.25 8.69 2.51
C HIS A 281 -4.99 9.87 1.58
N ASP A 282 -4.55 10.99 2.15
CA ASP A 282 -3.86 12.04 1.43
C ASP A 282 -2.38 11.62 1.26
N PRO A 283 -1.86 11.55 0.02
CA PRO A 283 -0.51 11.05 -0.23
C PRO A 283 0.60 12.00 0.24
N HIS A 284 0.30 13.28 0.49
CA HIS A 284 1.29 14.26 0.94
C HIS A 284 1.37 14.34 2.46
N LYS A 285 0.28 14.03 3.16
CA LYS A 285 0.17 14.24 4.62
C LYS A 285 0.59 13.02 5.43
N ARG A 286 1.07 13.28 6.64
CA ARG A 286 1.40 12.23 7.61
C ARG A 286 0.15 11.52 8.13
N VAL A 287 0.30 10.23 8.41
CA VAL A 287 -0.73 9.39 9.03
C VAL A 287 -0.43 9.03 10.49
N ILE A 288 0.74 9.44 10.99
CA ILE A 288 1.18 9.20 12.37
C ILE A 288 1.06 10.48 13.22
N TRP A 289 0.93 10.29 14.53
CA TRP A 289 0.82 11.29 15.61
C TRP A 289 -0.40 12.21 15.62
N ASP A 290 -1.06 12.49 14.49
CA ASP A 290 -2.34 13.23 14.48
C ASP A 290 -3.32 12.76 13.38
N GLY A 291 -2.87 11.97 12.40
CA GLY A 291 -3.75 11.40 11.37
C GLY A 291 -4.32 12.40 10.36
N ASP A 292 -3.72 13.59 10.22
CA ASP A 292 -4.18 14.65 9.28
C ASP A 292 -4.30 14.19 7.82
N GLY A 293 -3.61 13.09 7.46
CA GLY A 293 -3.72 12.45 6.15
C GLY A 293 -4.92 11.52 5.96
N ILE A 294 -5.83 11.36 6.93
CA ILE A 294 -7.04 10.52 6.75
C ILE A 294 -8.17 11.35 6.14
N THR A 295 -8.51 11.07 4.88
CA THR A 295 -9.54 11.81 4.12
C THR A 295 -10.93 11.21 4.25
N LYS A 296 -11.04 9.92 4.61
CA LYS A 296 -12.31 9.23 4.86
C LYS A 296 -12.25 8.41 6.13
N ASN A 297 -13.24 8.62 7.01
CA ASN A 297 -13.44 7.78 8.18
C ASN A 297 -14.42 6.64 7.87
N CYS A 298 -14.37 5.57 8.68
CA CYS A 298 -15.18 4.37 8.49
C CYS A 298 -16.69 4.68 8.47
N GLY A 299 -17.15 5.58 9.35
CA GLY A 299 -18.56 5.95 9.51
C GLY A 299 -19.18 6.63 8.30
N MET A 300 -18.39 7.16 7.37
CA MET A 300 -18.90 7.70 6.11
C MET A 300 -19.54 6.63 5.22
N CYS A 301 -19.11 5.37 5.35
CA CYS A 301 -19.65 4.23 4.60
C CYS A 301 -20.34 3.20 5.51
N HIS A 302 -19.88 3.06 6.75
CA HIS A 302 -20.35 2.09 7.75
C HIS A 302 -21.21 2.77 8.83
N ALA A 303 -22.22 3.53 8.40
CA ALA A 303 -23.07 4.30 9.31
C ALA A 303 -23.90 3.40 10.24
N ASP A 304 -24.34 2.23 9.75
CA ASP A 304 -25.10 1.26 10.53
C ASP A 304 -24.22 0.67 11.65
N GLU A 305 -22.97 0.35 11.36
CA GLU A 305 -22.01 -0.12 12.35
C GLU A 305 -21.71 0.96 13.38
N VAL A 306 -21.49 2.22 12.97
CA VAL A 306 -21.30 3.34 13.92
C VAL A 306 -22.51 3.52 14.85
N ALA A 307 -23.73 3.31 14.34
CA ALA A 307 -24.95 3.45 15.13
C ALA A 307 -25.20 2.27 16.09
N THR A 308 -24.65 1.09 15.80
CA THR A 308 -25.04 -0.17 16.48
C THR A 308 -23.91 -0.88 17.19
N LYS A 309 -22.66 -0.62 16.82
CA LYS A 309 -21.45 -1.26 17.35
C LYS A 309 -20.64 -0.17 18.04
N ASN A 310 -20.64 -0.20 19.37
CA ASN A 310 -19.82 0.69 20.18
C ASN A 310 -19.12 -0.11 21.28
N HIS A 311 -17.84 0.15 21.49
CA HIS A 311 -16.99 -0.55 22.46
C HIS A 311 -16.34 0.49 23.38
N GLY A 312 -16.96 0.76 24.54
CA GLY A 312 -16.44 1.67 25.57
C GLY A 312 -16.25 3.14 25.14
N ASP A 313 -16.10 4.04 26.12
CA ASP A 313 -15.82 5.45 25.87
C ASP A 313 -14.33 5.62 25.50
N GLY A 314 -13.96 5.35 24.24
CA GLY A 314 -12.62 5.65 23.73
C GLY A 314 -12.10 4.77 22.61
N ALA A 315 -12.64 3.57 22.40
CA ALA A 315 -12.21 2.73 21.29
C ALA A 315 -12.80 3.24 19.97
N THR A 316 -11.97 3.24 18.94
CA THR A 316 -12.35 3.62 17.58
C THR A 316 -12.33 2.41 16.66
N CYS A 317 -12.95 2.52 15.48
CA CYS A 317 -13.02 1.41 14.52
C CYS A 317 -11.63 0.83 14.22
N ILE A 318 -10.61 1.69 14.13
CA ILE A 318 -9.24 1.30 13.78
C ILE A 318 -8.54 0.53 14.90
N ASP A 319 -9.02 0.58 16.14
CA ASP A 319 -8.35 -0.12 17.24
C ASP A 319 -8.56 -1.64 17.16
N CYS A 320 -9.71 -2.08 16.65
CA CYS A 320 -10.00 -3.50 16.43
C CYS A 320 -9.81 -3.94 14.98
N HIS A 321 -10.16 -3.07 14.02
CA HIS A 321 -10.12 -3.38 12.58
C HIS A 321 -8.83 -2.93 11.88
N MET A 322 -7.97 -2.15 12.54
CA MET A 322 -6.62 -1.86 12.05
C MET A 322 -5.63 -1.93 13.22
N PRO A 323 -5.61 -3.06 13.95
CA PRO A 323 -4.79 -3.20 15.13
C PRO A 323 -3.31 -3.13 14.75
N PHE A 324 -2.46 -2.94 15.74
CA PHE A 324 -1.02 -3.06 15.55
C PHE A 324 -0.62 -4.56 15.44
N SER A 325 -1.08 -5.29 14.42
CA SER A 325 -0.75 -6.72 14.23
C SER A 325 0.59 -6.96 13.53
N ASP A 326 1.25 -5.89 13.13
CA ASP A 326 2.40 -5.91 12.26
C ASP A 326 3.62 -5.40 13.00
N LYS A 327 4.78 -5.98 12.70
CA LYS A 327 6.03 -5.66 13.39
C LYS A 327 7.17 -5.40 12.42
N SER A 328 7.77 -4.23 12.58
CA SER A 328 8.97 -3.78 11.89
C SER A 328 10.16 -3.67 12.83
N GLY A 329 9.97 -3.09 14.00
CA GLY A 329 11.03 -2.81 14.96
C GLY A 329 10.76 -3.49 16.29
N THR A 330 9.62 -3.17 16.90
CA THR A 330 9.35 -3.54 18.29
C THR A 330 7.95 -4.10 18.52
N LYS A 331 7.85 -4.92 19.55
CA LYS A 331 6.57 -5.25 20.19
C LYS A 331 6.27 -4.18 21.23
N ARG A 332 5.01 -3.75 21.32
CA ARG A 332 4.52 -2.75 22.26
C ARG A 332 3.66 -3.42 23.34
N GLY A 333 3.60 -2.75 24.49
CA GLY A 333 2.81 -3.19 25.64
C GLY A 333 3.15 -4.59 26.15
N GLN A 334 2.33 -5.07 27.10
CA GLN A 334 2.56 -6.34 27.79
C GLN A 334 1.77 -7.50 27.16
N SER A 335 0.75 -7.20 26.37
CA SER A 335 -0.26 -8.16 25.87
C SER A 335 0.27 -9.39 25.16
N GLY A 336 1.28 -9.25 24.31
CA GLY A 336 1.62 -10.31 23.34
C GLY A 336 1.30 -9.93 21.90
N TYR A 337 0.32 -9.06 21.69
CA TYR A 337 -0.43 -8.97 20.43
C TYR A 337 -0.40 -7.58 19.80
N LYS A 338 0.59 -6.75 20.19
CA LYS A 338 0.73 -5.37 19.73
C LYS A 338 2.14 -5.14 19.20
N GLY A 339 2.26 -4.94 17.90
CA GLY A 339 3.46 -4.54 17.18
C GLY A 339 3.56 -3.02 17.06
N ASP A 340 4.13 -2.52 15.98
CA ASP A 340 4.42 -1.09 15.75
C ASP A 340 3.91 -0.53 14.41
N ILE A 341 3.22 -1.35 13.62
CA ILE A 341 2.54 -0.94 12.39
C ILE A 341 1.05 -1.30 12.47
N ARG A 342 0.17 -0.39 12.03
CA ARG A 342 -1.26 -0.68 11.85
C ARG A 342 -1.48 -1.47 10.57
N SER A 343 -2.27 -2.52 10.68
CA SER A 343 -2.60 -3.43 9.59
C SER A 343 -3.80 -2.95 8.76
N HIS A 344 -3.90 -3.46 7.53
CA HIS A 344 -4.93 -3.12 6.54
C HIS A 344 -5.75 -4.35 6.08
N ILE A 345 -5.85 -5.40 6.89
CA ILE A 345 -6.71 -6.57 6.61
C ILE A 345 -8.19 -6.26 6.88
N PHE A 346 -8.50 -5.38 7.85
CA PHE A 346 -9.84 -4.96 8.29
C PHE A 346 -10.74 -6.04 8.90
N ARG A 347 -10.84 -7.21 8.26
CA ARG A 347 -11.78 -8.26 8.65
C ARG A 347 -11.37 -8.93 9.95
N ILE A 348 -12.35 -9.22 10.80
CA ILE A 348 -12.18 -10.02 12.02
C ILE A 348 -12.98 -11.30 11.88
N THR A 349 -12.34 -12.44 12.14
CA THR A 349 -13.04 -13.72 12.27
C THR A 349 -13.24 -14.00 13.78
N PRO A 350 -14.49 -14.03 14.29
CA PRO A 350 -14.78 -14.13 15.72
C PRO A 350 -14.68 -15.57 16.23
N ASN A 351 -13.48 -16.15 16.15
CA ASN A 351 -13.16 -17.46 16.68
C ASN A 351 -11.77 -17.44 17.35
N THR A 352 -11.41 -18.53 18.01
CA THR A 352 -10.12 -18.64 18.71
C THR A 352 -9.01 -19.16 17.81
N GLU A 353 -9.29 -19.44 16.53
CA GLU A 353 -8.29 -19.93 15.61
C GLU A 353 -7.28 -18.84 15.27
N SER A 354 -6.00 -19.22 15.24
CA SER A 354 -4.92 -18.35 14.78
C SER A 354 -5.25 -17.78 13.40
N MET A 355 -4.94 -16.49 13.21
CA MET A 355 -4.96 -15.85 11.89
C MET A 355 -3.76 -16.26 11.04
N PHE A 356 -2.76 -16.93 11.61
CA PHE A 356 -1.58 -17.42 10.88
C PHE A 356 -1.71 -18.90 10.55
N THR A 357 -1.02 -19.33 9.49
CA THR A 357 -0.86 -20.74 9.14
C THR A 357 -0.16 -21.50 10.27
N GLU A 358 -0.33 -22.82 10.31
CA GLU A 358 0.27 -23.67 11.36
C GLU A 358 1.81 -23.55 11.42
N ASP A 359 2.45 -23.35 10.26
CA ASP A 359 3.89 -23.11 10.17
C ASP A 359 4.31 -21.67 10.48
N GLY A 360 3.35 -20.78 10.75
CA GLY A 360 3.57 -19.39 11.15
C GLY A 360 4.21 -18.51 10.08
N LYS A 361 4.15 -18.91 8.80
CA LYS A 361 4.79 -18.17 7.70
C LYS A 361 3.87 -17.17 7.01
N TRP A 362 2.56 -17.38 7.07
CA TRP A 362 1.59 -16.58 6.33
C TRP A 362 0.38 -16.26 7.19
N VAL A 363 -0.30 -15.15 6.88
CA VAL A 363 -1.72 -15.00 7.24
C VAL A 363 -2.53 -16.04 6.47
N ARG A 364 -3.54 -16.63 7.13
CA ARG A 364 -4.47 -17.56 6.49
C ARG A 364 -5.35 -16.81 5.52
N ASP A 365 -5.27 -17.21 4.27
CA ASP A 365 -6.11 -16.73 3.18
C ASP A 365 -6.33 -17.89 2.21
N ASP A 366 -7.31 -18.73 2.53
CA ASP A 366 -7.61 -19.98 1.83
C ASP A 366 -9.13 -20.16 1.64
N ASP A 367 -9.53 -21.21 0.92
CA ASP A 367 -10.95 -21.51 0.61
C ASP A 367 -11.86 -21.62 1.83
N THR A 368 -11.29 -21.82 3.03
CA THR A 368 -12.02 -21.95 4.29
C THR A 368 -12.06 -20.65 5.10
N ARG A 369 -11.16 -19.71 4.82
CA ARG A 369 -11.00 -18.45 5.57
C ARG A 369 -10.24 -17.42 4.75
N GLU A 370 -10.91 -16.32 4.41
CA GLU A 370 -10.23 -15.13 3.87
C GLU A 370 -9.32 -14.49 4.94
N ALA A 371 -8.31 -13.74 4.48
CA ALA A 371 -7.44 -12.94 5.34
C ALA A 371 -8.25 -12.15 6.37
N SER A 372 -7.99 -12.40 7.65
CA SER A 372 -8.74 -11.83 8.76
C SER A 372 -8.02 -11.96 10.09
N TYR A 373 -8.15 -10.95 10.94
CA TYR A 373 -7.65 -10.99 12.31
C TYR A 373 -8.36 -12.05 13.15
N SER A 374 -7.64 -12.55 14.15
CA SER A 374 -8.24 -13.23 15.29
C SER A 374 -8.50 -12.22 16.43
N PRO A 375 -9.41 -12.54 17.37
CA PRO A 375 -9.65 -11.73 18.57
C PRO A 375 -8.39 -11.53 19.43
N ALA A 376 -7.36 -12.36 19.25
CA ALA A 376 -6.07 -12.14 19.90
C ALA A 376 -5.46 -10.78 19.52
N PHE A 377 -5.43 -10.45 18.22
CA PHE A 377 -4.91 -9.17 17.75
C PHE A 377 -5.93 -8.03 17.83
N SER A 378 -7.20 -8.31 17.61
CA SER A 378 -8.24 -7.27 17.61
C SER A 378 -8.71 -6.85 19.01
N CYS A 379 -8.51 -7.68 20.04
CA CYS A 379 -8.97 -7.40 21.40
C CYS A 379 -7.84 -7.41 22.42
N LEU A 380 -6.99 -8.44 22.43
CA LEU A 380 -5.98 -8.59 23.48
C LEU A 380 -4.82 -7.61 23.36
N GLY A 381 -4.67 -6.90 22.23
CA GLY A 381 -3.72 -5.78 22.12
C GLY A 381 -4.10 -4.54 22.94
N CYS A 382 -5.33 -4.51 23.48
CA CYS A 382 -5.80 -3.51 24.45
C CYS A 382 -6.11 -4.19 25.78
N HIS A 383 -6.93 -5.24 25.76
CA HIS A 383 -7.22 -6.05 26.94
C HIS A 383 -6.00 -6.91 27.28
N ASN A 384 -5.37 -6.68 28.45
CA ASN A 384 -4.09 -7.26 28.88
C ASN A 384 -2.83 -6.49 28.40
N ASP A 385 -2.96 -5.28 27.84
CA ASP A 385 -1.79 -4.53 27.35
C ASP A 385 -1.04 -3.80 28.46
N ASP A 386 -1.76 -3.27 29.45
CA ASP A 386 -1.21 -2.58 30.61
C ASP A 386 -2.07 -2.87 31.85
N PRO A 387 -1.51 -3.42 32.95
CA PRO A 387 -2.27 -3.69 34.17
C PRO A 387 -2.80 -2.43 34.86
N ASP A 388 -2.30 -1.24 34.48
CA ASP A 388 -2.64 0.05 35.10
C ASP A 388 -3.54 0.94 34.22
N ASP A 389 -4.16 0.41 33.15
CA ASP A 389 -5.00 1.18 32.21
C ASP A 389 -6.51 1.16 32.50
N ASP A 390 -6.92 0.51 33.60
CA ASP A 390 -8.33 0.29 33.98
C ASP A 390 -9.18 -0.47 32.92
N ILE A 391 -8.55 -1.10 31.92
CA ILE A 391 -9.22 -1.96 30.93
C ILE A 391 -9.30 -3.39 31.48
N PRO A 392 -10.49 -4.01 31.58
CA PRO A 392 -10.60 -5.36 32.11
C PRO A 392 -9.86 -6.38 31.25
N ASP A 393 -8.98 -7.17 31.87
CA ASP A 393 -8.31 -8.29 31.21
C ASP A 393 -9.32 -9.31 30.65
N MET A 394 -8.93 -9.94 29.54
CA MET A 394 -9.73 -10.93 28.83
C MET A 394 -8.95 -12.20 28.51
N THR A 395 -9.65 -13.33 28.57
CA THR A 395 -9.20 -14.56 27.92
C THR A 395 -9.53 -14.52 26.43
N LEU A 396 -8.82 -15.31 25.62
CA LEU A 396 -9.11 -15.39 24.18
C LEU A 396 -10.53 -15.92 23.90
N ASP A 397 -11.04 -16.85 24.72
CA ASP A 397 -12.42 -17.34 24.60
C ASP A 397 -13.45 -16.23 24.87
N ALA A 398 -13.20 -15.39 25.89
CA ALA A 398 -14.07 -14.26 26.20
C ALA A 398 -14.04 -13.21 25.08
N ALA A 399 -12.84 -12.91 24.55
CA ALA A 399 -12.68 -12.01 23.41
C ALA A 399 -13.39 -12.55 22.15
N ALA A 400 -13.29 -13.85 21.86
CA ALA A 400 -13.98 -14.47 20.74
C ALA A 400 -15.50 -14.44 20.90
N ALA A 401 -16.01 -14.71 22.10
CA ALA A 401 -17.45 -14.60 22.39
C ALA A 401 -17.96 -13.17 22.20
N ALA A 402 -17.25 -12.17 22.73
CA ALA A 402 -17.60 -10.77 22.55
C ALA A 402 -17.56 -10.34 21.07
N ALA A 403 -16.50 -10.73 20.34
CA ALA A 403 -16.37 -10.43 18.92
C ALA A 403 -17.51 -11.05 18.08
N LYS A 404 -17.99 -12.24 18.46
CA LYS A 404 -19.11 -12.91 17.78
C LYS A 404 -20.39 -12.08 17.86
N ASP A 405 -20.75 -11.60 19.05
CA ASP A 405 -21.94 -10.75 19.23
C ASP A 405 -21.83 -9.42 18.47
N MET A 406 -20.60 -8.93 18.24
CA MET A 406 -20.35 -7.74 17.43
C MET A 406 -20.47 -7.99 15.92
N HIS A 407 -20.15 -9.19 15.43
CA HIS A 407 -20.13 -9.51 13.99
C HIS A 407 -21.33 -10.33 13.49
N GLU A 408 -22.14 -10.87 14.40
CA GLU A 408 -23.43 -11.43 14.04
C GLU A 408 -24.45 -10.29 13.87
N PRO A 409 -25.23 -10.27 12.77
CA PRO A 409 -26.31 -9.33 12.64
C PRO A 409 -27.36 -9.67 13.71
N THR A 410 -27.47 -8.82 14.74
CA THR A 410 -28.74 -8.71 15.47
C THR A 410 -29.82 -8.55 14.42
N ALA A 411 -30.87 -9.38 14.47
CA ALA A 411 -31.96 -9.34 13.49
C ALA A 411 -32.59 -7.94 13.45
N VAL A 412 -32.04 -7.05 12.61
CA VAL A 412 -32.60 -5.74 12.34
C VAL A 412 -33.68 -5.97 11.30
N THR A 413 -34.89 -5.60 11.66
CA THR A 413 -36.09 -5.60 10.82
C THR A 413 -35.78 -5.03 9.43
N GLU A 414 -36.17 -5.79 8.40
CA GLU A 414 -35.91 -5.54 6.99
C GLU A 414 -36.28 -4.11 6.54
N THR A 415 -35.29 -3.25 6.28
CA THR A 415 -35.47 -2.08 5.39
C THR A 415 -34.30 -1.77 4.44
N ASN A 416 -33.17 -2.48 4.44
CA ASN A 416 -32.10 -2.15 3.49
C ASN A 416 -32.38 -2.70 2.08
N ASP A 417 -32.68 -1.79 1.16
CA ASP A 417 -32.70 -2.00 -0.29
C ASP A 417 -31.35 -2.56 -0.77
N MET A 418 -31.39 -3.43 -1.78
CA MET A 418 -30.19 -4.00 -2.37
C MET A 418 -29.43 -2.90 -3.15
N VAL A 419 -28.15 -2.68 -2.82
CA VAL A 419 -27.29 -1.68 -3.50
C VAL A 419 -26.43 -2.37 -4.55
N LEU A 420 -26.32 -1.76 -5.74
CA LEU A 420 -25.47 -2.23 -6.84
C LEU A 420 -24.21 -1.39 -7.02
N GLY A 421 -23.07 -2.05 -7.11
CA GLY A 421 -21.80 -1.55 -7.65
C GLY A 421 -21.59 -2.07 -9.07
N VAL A 422 -21.09 -1.24 -9.98
CA VAL A 422 -20.75 -1.64 -11.35
C VAL A 422 -19.42 -0.97 -11.67
N TYR A 423 -18.36 -1.76 -11.81
CA TYR A 423 -17.00 -1.25 -12.01
C TYR A 423 -16.14 -2.16 -12.91
N PRO A 424 -15.42 -1.62 -13.91
CA PRO A 424 -15.42 -0.21 -14.31
C PRO A 424 -16.76 0.22 -14.91
N ASN A 425 -17.12 1.50 -14.72
CA ASN A 425 -18.28 2.14 -15.32
C ASN A 425 -18.04 3.66 -15.42
N PRO A 426 -17.75 4.22 -16.61
CA PRO A 426 -17.81 3.58 -17.93
C PRO A 426 -16.84 2.41 -18.14
N THR A 427 -17.17 1.47 -19.03
CA THR A 427 -16.32 0.31 -19.40
C THR A 427 -16.11 0.25 -20.92
N HIS A 428 -15.00 -0.34 -21.37
CA HIS A 428 -14.72 -0.68 -22.77
C HIS A 428 -15.15 -2.13 -23.14
N GLY A 429 -15.82 -2.83 -22.22
CA GLY A 429 -16.26 -4.20 -22.41
C GLY A 429 -16.64 -4.84 -21.09
N ALA A 430 -15.67 -5.48 -20.44
CA ALA A 430 -15.87 -6.20 -19.20
C ALA A 430 -16.17 -5.29 -18.00
N THR A 431 -17.09 -5.70 -17.13
CA THR A 431 -17.38 -5.02 -15.86
C THR A 431 -17.77 -6.01 -14.77
N LYS A 432 -17.49 -5.65 -13.52
CA LYS A 432 -17.89 -6.39 -12.32
C LYS A 432 -19.14 -5.77 -11.73
N ILE A 433 -20.09 -6.62 -11.36
CA ILE A 433 -21.38 -6.23 -10.82
C ILE A 433 -21.46 -6.76 -9.39
N ASN A 434 -21.35 -5.84 -8.43
CA ASN A 434 -21.27 -6.12 -7.01
C ASN A 434 -22.61 -5.82 -6.32
N PHE A 435 -23.07 -6.69 -5.44
CA PHE A 435 -24.28 -6.47 -4.63
C PHE A 435 -24.22 -7.28 -3.34
N ASN A 436 -24.98 -6.88 -2.34
CA ASN A 436 -25.09 -7.62 -1.08
C ASN A 436 -26.40 -8.42 -1.01
N LEU A 437 -26.29 -9.68 -0.59
CA LEU A 437 -27.43 -10.53 -0.26
C LEU A 437 -27.59 -10.62 1.26
N SER A 438 -28.69 -10.09 1.78
CA SER A 438 -29.00 -10.18 3.22
C SER A 438 -29.32 -11.61 3.68
N ARG A 439 -29.63 -12.52 2.76
CA ARG A 439 -29.85 -13.95 3.01
C ARG A 439 -29.47 -14.75 1.77
N SER A 440 -29.09 -16.02 1.96
CA SER A 440 -28.83 -16.91 0.84
C SER A 440 -30.09 -17.08 -0.04
N GLY A 441 -29.91 -17.15 -1.36
CA GLY A 441 -31.02 -17.28 -2.29
C GLY A 441 -30.62 -17.16 -3.75
N ASP A 442 -31.63 -17.26 -4.61
CA ASP A 442 -31.43 -17.17 -6.06
C ASP A 442 -31.25 -15.72 -6.50
N VAL A 443 -30.43 -15.52 -7.52
CA VAL A 443 -30.12 -14.22 -8.11
C VAL A 443 -30.38 -14.24 -9.60
N SER A 444 -31.06 -13.22 -10.10
CA SER A 444 -31.19 -12.93 -11.54
C SER A 444 -30.51 -11.60 -11.84
N LEU A 445 -29.60 -11.60 -12.81
CA LEU A 445 -29.01 -10.42 -13.39
C LEU A 445 -29.55 -10.24 -14.80
N ASP A 446 -30.15 -9.09 -15.07
CA ASP A 446 -30.74 -8.73 -16.36
C ASP A 446 -30.14 -7.40 -16.85
N ILE A 447 -29.71 -7.33 -18.10
CA ILE A 447 -29.22 -6.09 -18.72
C ILE A 447 -30.18 -5.66 -19.81
N PHE A 448 -30.61 -4.40 -19.76
CA PHE A 448 -31.52 -3.79 -20.71
C PHE A 448 -30.83 -2.65 -21.47
N ASN A 449 -31.19 -2.48 -22.74
CA ASN A 449 -30.81 -1.28 -23.50
C ASN A 449 -31.76 -0.10 -23.21
N THR A 450 -31.53 1.06 -23.84
CA THR A 450 -32.33 2.28 -23.65
C THR A 450 -33.79 2.17 -24.12
N THR A 451 -34.15 1.17 -24.92
CA THR A 451 -35.55 0.92 -25.32
C THR A 451 -36.25 -0.05 -24.38
N GLY A 452 -35.57 -0.53 -23.33
CA GLY A 452 -36.09 -1.51 -22.37
C GLY A 452 -36.04 -2.95 -22.88
N GLN A 453 -35.35 -3.21 -23.98
CA GLN A 453 -35.14 -4.57 -24.48
C GLN A 453 -34.08 -5.29 -23.63
N LEU A 454 -34.42 -6.49 -23.16
CA LEU A 454 -33.48 -7.39 -22.48
C LEU A 454 -32.44 -7.89 -23.48
N VAL A 455 -31.16 -7.62 -23.21
CA VAL A 455 -30.03 -7.96 -24.08
C VAL A 455 -29.11 -9.03 -23.47
N TYR A 456 -29.11 -9.15 -22.13
CA TYR A 456 -28.37 -10.19 -21.40
C TYR A 456 -29.14 -10.63 -20.15
N THR A 457 -29.08 -11.92 -19.81
CA THR A 457 -29.61 -12.46 -18.54
C THR A 457 -28.71 -13.57 -18.01
N LEU A 458 -28.47 -13.57 -16.70
CA LEU A 458 -27.77 -14.63 -15.98
C LEU A 458 -28.57 -14.98 -14.73
N LYS A 459 -28.71 -16.28 -14.45
CA LYS A 459 -29.36 -16.77 -13.23
C LYS A 459 -28.40 -17.65 -12.45
N GLU A 460 -28.23 -17.34 -11.18
CA GLU A 460 -27.46 -18.16 -10.24
C GLU A 460 -28.35 -18.62 -9.10
N ILE A 461 -28.25 -19.89 -8.76
CA ILE A 461 -29.11 -20.56 -7.77
C ILE A 461 -28.33 -20.75 -6.47
N ASN A 462 -28.98 -20.59 -5.33
CA ASN A 462 -28.39 -20.82 -4.00
C ASN A 462 -27.11 -20.01 -3.70
N LYS A 463 -27.05 -18.73 -4.08
CA LYS A 463 -25.95 -17.86 -3.66
C LYS A 463 -25.98 -17.67 -2.15
N SER A 464 -24.81 -17.63 -1.50
CA SER A 464 -24.69 -17.39 -0.07
C SER A 464 -25.11 -15.96 0.30
N SER A 465 -25.53 -15.73 1.55
CA SER A 465 -25.63 -14.39 2.09
C SER A 465 -24.26 -13.71 2.15
N GLY A 466 -24.23 -12.38 2.05
CA GLY A 466 -23.02 -11.56 2.03
C GLY A 466 -22.80 -10.89 0.67
N ASN A 467 -21.60 -10.37 0.47
CA ASN A 467 -21.23 -9.69 -0.77
C ASN A 467 -21.10 -10.69 -1.92
N GLN A 468 -21.67 -10.34 -3.06
CA GLN A 468 -21.67 -11.12 -4.28
C GLN A 468 -21.04 -10.32 -5.42
N MET A 469 -20.35 -11.02 -6.30
CA MET A 469 -19.77 -10.46 -7.52
C MET A 469 -20.20 -11.32 -8.71
N ILE A 470 -20.62 -10.65 -9.78
CA ILE A 470 -20.86 -11.26 -11.10
C ILE A 470 -19.98 -10.54 -12.12
N PHE A 471 -19.28 -11.31 -12.96
CA PHE A 471 -18.51 -10.78 -14.08
C PHE A 471 -19.36 -10.79 -15.35
N TRP A 472 -19.40 -9.65 -16.05
CA TRP A 472 -20.00 -9.54 -17.38
C TRP A 472 -18.94 -9.08 -18.38
N ASP A 473 -18.84 -9.74 -19.53
CA ASP A 473 -17.77 -9.59 -20.52
C ASP A 473 -18.09 -8.59 -21.65
N GLY A 474 -19.23 -7.92 -21.60
CA GLY A 474 -19.67 -7.00 -22.64
C GLY A 474 -20.51 -7.66 -23.75
N THR A 475 -20.91 -8.92 -23.60
CA THR A 475 -21.65 -9.67 -24.64
C THR A 475 -23.14 -9.81 -24.32
N SER A 476 -23.95 -10.00 -25.36
CA SER A 476 -25.37 -10.35 -25.25
C SER A 476 -25.57 -11.84 -25.00
N ASN A 477 -26.80 -12.28 -24.73
CA ASN A 477 -27.14 -13.71 -24.62
C ASN A 477 -26.83 -14.55 -25.87
N THR A 478 -26.62 -13.92 -27.04
CA THR A 478 -26.23 -14.63 -28.26
C THR A 478 -24.71 -14.70 -28.43
N GLY A 479 -23.93 -14.22 -27.46
CA GLY A 479 -22.47 -14.12 -27.52
C GLY A 479 -21.96 -13.01 -28.44
N ALA A 480 -22.82 -12.08 -28.86
CA ALA A 480 -22.42 -10.96 -29.71
C ALA A 480 -21.95 -9.78 -28.84
N ASN A 481 -20.87 -9.11 -29.25
CA ASN A 481 -20.40 -7.89 -28.58
C ASN A 481 -21.49 -6.82 -28.63
N MET A 482 -21.73 -6.19 -27.48
CA MET A 482 -22.67 -5.08 -27.39
C MET A 482 -22.00 -3.78 -27.87
N GLY A 483 -22.75 -2.95 -28.60
CA GLY A 483 -22.24 -1.68 -29.10
C GLY A 483 -22.09 -0.63 -27.98
N PRO A 484 -21.34 0.46 -28.22
CA PRO A 484 -21.22 1.54 -27.25
C PRO A 484 -22.60 2.15 -26.96
N GLY A 485 -22.85 2.51 -25.71
CA GLY A 485 -24.12 3.12 -25.31
C GLY A 485 -24.46 2.98 -23.84
N TYR A 486 -25.67 3.39 -23.50
CA TYR A 486 -26.23 3.28 -22.17
C TYR A 486 -27.02 1.99 -22.01
N TYR A 487 -26.78 1.31 -20.89
CA TYR A 487 -27.46 0.09 -20.49
C TYR A 487 -27.93 0.20 -19.04
N PHE A 488 -28.88 -0.65 -18.65
CA PHE A 488 -29.38 -0.74 -17.28
C PHE A 488 -29.22 -2.16 -16.78
N ILE A 489 -28.38 -2.34 -15.76
CA ILE A 489 -28.23 -3.60 -15.05
C ILE A 489 -29.30 -3.64 -13.96
N LYS A 490 -30.07 -4.71 -13.93
CA LYS A 490 -31.03 -5.03 -12.88
C LYS A 490 -30.61 -6.33 -12.21
N VAL A 491 -30.47 -6.30 -10.90
CA VAL A 491 -30.29 -7.51 -10.09
C VAL A 491 -31.55 -7.74 -9.27
N THR A 492 -31.99 -8.98 -9.17
CA THR A 492 -33.17 -9.39 -8.41
C THR A 492 -32.84 -10.60 -7.55
N SER A 493 -33.20 -10.58 -6.26
CA SER A 493 -33.15 -11.73 -5.37
C SER A 493 -34.34 -11.70 -4.41
N GLY A 494 -35.19 -12.74 -4.46
CA GLY A 494 -36.46 -12.75 -3.72
C GLY A 494 -37.34 -11.55 -4.06
N SER A 495 -37.72 -10.76 -3.05
CA SER A 495 -38.49 -9.51 -3.21
C SER A 495 -37.63 -8.28 -3.48
N LYS A 496 -36.29 -8.37 -3.36
CA LYS A 496 -35.39 -7.24 -3.53
C LYS A 496 -34.97 -7.07 -4.97
N THR A 497 -34.95 -5.82 -5.43
CA THR A 497 -34.52 -5.44 -6.78
C THR A 497 -33.64 -4.21 -6.70
N ALA A 498 -32.57 -4.18 -7.47
CA ALA A 498 -31.68 -3.04 -7.61
C ALA A 498 -31.43 -2.79 -9.10
N VAL A 499 -31.30 -1.51 -9.48
CA VAL A 499 -30.99 -1.11 -10.86
C VAL A 499 -29.85 -0.10 -10.89
N LYS A 500 -28.89 -0.27 -11.80
CA LYS A 500 -27.80 0.68 -12.01
C LYS A 500 -27.54 0.92 -13.50
N LYS A 501 -27.25 2.18 -13.85
CA LYS A 501 -26.86 2.57 -15.21
C LYS A 501 -25.44 2.08 -15.49
N LEU A 502 -25.22 1.54 -16.68
CA LEU A 502 -23.93 1.15 -17.23
C LEU A 502 -23.65 1.96 -18.50
N VAL A 503 -22.41 2.40 -18.68
CA VAL A 503 -21.94 3.10 -19.88
C VAL A 503 -20.89 2.21 -20.54
N LEU A 504 -21.19 1.71 -21.75
CA LEU A 504 -20.25 0.93 -22.57
C LEU A 504 -19.65 1.84 -23.65
N MET A 505 -18.33 1.81 -23.78
CA MET A 505 -17.52 2.61 -24.69
C MET A 505 -16.83 1.72 -25.72
N ASN A 506 -16.35 2.31 -26.81
CA ASN A 506 -15.67 1.61 -27.92
C ASN A 506 -14.30 1.07 -27.53
#